data_AF-A0A6L9QG79-F1
#
_entry.id   AF-A0A6L9QG79-F1
#
_cell.length_a   1.000
_cell.length_b   1.000
_cell.length_c   1.000
_cell.angle_alpha   90.00
_cell.angle_beta   90.00
_cell.angle_gamma   90.00
#
_symmetry.space_group_name_H-M   'P 1'
#
loop_
_entity.id
_entity.type
_entity.pdbx_description
1 polymer ?
#
loop_
_entity_poly.entity_id
_entity_poly.type
_entity_poly.pdbx_seq_one_letter_code
_entity_poly.pdbx_strand_id
1 'polypeptide(L)'
;AVAAPYAHVTAPIRRLADRYATEVCLALASGRPVPGWAREALPGLPEVMQRALRRAADVDHACVDLVEALLLREHVGDVFDAVVVDVNGDRTGGRVQLVAPPVFGRCEGADLPLGEQVKVRLEEADPARRRVRFSRTA
;
A
#
# COMPACT_ATOMS: atom_id res chain seq x y z
N ALA A 1 17.31 4.79 -4.87
CA ALA A 1 17.33 6.16 -4.32
C ALA A 1 18.12 7.04 -5.27
N VAL A 2 17.72 8.30 -5.46
CA VAL A 2 18.55 9.27 -6.20
C VAL A 2 19.76 9.58 -5.33
N ALA A 3 20.97 9.37 -5.84
CA ALA A 3 22.22 9.61 -5.10
C ALA A 3 22.59 11.11 -5.05
N ALA A 4 21.61 11.98 -4.79
CA ALA A 4 21.76 13.43 -4.71
C ALA A 4 20.70 14.02 -3.77
N PRO A 5 20.94 15.22 -3.20
CA PRO A 5 19.91 15.94 -2.46
C PRO A 5 18.65 16.09 -3.31
N TYR A 6 17.52 15.61 -2.78
CA TYR A 6 16.25 15.57 -3.50
C TYR A 6 15.10 15.98 -2.58
N ALA A 7 14.18 16.79 -3.11
CA ALA A 7 12.98 17.22 -2.39
C ALA A 7 11.78 17.28 -3.35
N HIS A 8 10.60 16.92 -2.83
CA HIS A 8 9.34 17.15 -3.53
C HIS A 8 8.91 18.62 -3.36
N VAL A 9 8.67 19.32 -4.48
CA VAL A 9 8.35 20.77 -4.49
C VAL A 9 7.26 21.16 -5.48
N THR A 10 6.63 20.20 -6.15
CA THR A 10 5.79 20.43 -7.35
C THR A 10 4.31 20.12 -7.15
N ALA A 11 3.90 19.60 -5.99
CA ALA A 11 2.51 19.22 -5.72
C ALA A 11 1.96 19.79 -4.39
N PRO A 12 2.03 21.10 -4.15
CA PRO A 12 1.66 21.73 -2.86
C PRO A 12 0.19 21.56 -2.48
N ILE A 13 -0.70 21.26 -3.44
CA ILE A 13 -2.14 21.03 -3.18
C ILE A 13 -2.39 19.69 -2.47
N ARG A 14 -1.62 18.65 -2.79
CA ARG A 14 -1.89 17.27 -2.33
C ARG A 14 -0.79 16.68 -1.45
N ARG A 15 0.32 17.41 -1.25
CA ARG A 15 1.42 17.01 -0.36
C ARG A 15 1.81 18.18 0.52
N LEU A 16 1.66 18.00 1.83
CA LEU A 16 1.93 19.05 2.81
C LEU A 16 3.39 19.54 2.72
N ALA A 17 4.36 18.64 2.63
CA ALA A 17 5.79 19.01 2.52
C ALA A 17 6.10 19.90 1.31
N ASP A 18 5.48 19.63 0.14
CA ASP A 18 5.65 20.46 -1.06
C ASP A 18 5.21 21.90 -0.78
N ARG A 19 4.15 22.14 0.01
CA ARG A 19 3.72 23.51 0.36
C ARG A 19 4.83 24.33 1.04
N TYR A 20 5.59 23.72 1.96
CA TYR A 20 6.69 24.40 2.64
C TYR A 20 7.90 24.57 1.72
N ALA A 21 8.24 23.51 0.98
CA ALA A 21 9.40 23.53 0.10
C ALA A 21 9.20 24.48 -1.10
N THR A 22 8.00 24.55 -1.67
CA THR A 22 7.63 25.52 -2.71
C THR A 22 7.82 26.96 -2.20
N GLU A 23 7.41 27.29 -0.98
CA GLU A 23 7.57 28.63 -0.41
C GLU A 23 9.05 29.00 -0.18
N VAL A 24 9.87 28.02 0.24
CA VAL A 24 11.34 28.19 0.29
C VAL A 24 11.88 28.48 -1.11
N CYS A 25 11.52 27.68 -2.12
CA CYS A 25 11.97 27.87 -3.50
C CYS A 25 11.56 29.24 -4.05
N LEU A 26 10.32 29.68 -3.83
CA LEU A 26 9.81 30.98 -4.29
C LEU A 26 10.53 32.14 -3.61
N ALA A 27 10.78 32.06 -2.30
CA ALA A 27 11.53 33.08 -1.58
C ALA A 27 12.96 33.22 -2.12
N LEU A 28 13.68 32.11 -2.25
CA LEU A 28 15.05 32.09 -2.79
C LEU A 28 15.11 32.60 -4.24
N ALA A 29 14.21 32.14 -5.11
CA ALA A 29 14.15 32.57 -6.50
C ALA A 29 13.82 34.06 -6.66
N SER A 30 13.15 34.67 -5.67
CA SER A 30 12.83 36.10 -5.65
C SER A 30 13.82 36.95 -4.84
N GLY A 31 14.91 36.37 -4.33
CA GLY A 31 15.89 37.10 -3.51
C GLY A 31 15.34 37.60 -2.17
N ARG A 32 14.24 37.03 -1.68
CA ARG A 32 13.59 37.41 -0.42
C ARG A 32 13.96 36.45 0.71
N PRO A 33 13.93 36.90 1.97
CA PRO A 33 14.07 36.00 3.12
C PRO A 33 13.00 34.89 3.08
N VAL A 34 13.40 33.67 3.42
CA VAL A 34 12.46 32.55 3.61
C VAL A 34 11.49 32.90 4.74
N PRO A 35 10.17 32.74 4.56
CA PRO A 35 9.20 33.02 5.61
C PRO A 35 9.47 32.20 6.89
N GLY A 36 9.35 32.84 8.06
CA GLY A 36 9.63 32.21 9.36
C GLY A 36 8.81 30.93 9.59
N TRP A 37 7.49 31.01 9.33
CA TRP A 37 6.59 29.86 9.43
C TRP A 37 7.02 28.66 8.58
N ALA A 38 7.64 28.91 7.42
CA ALA A 38 8.10 27.85 6.54
C ALA A 38 9.34 27.20 7.14
N ARG A 39 10.34 28.02 7.53
CA ARG A 39 11.62 27.56 8.11
C ARG A 39 11.44 26.83 9.44
N GLU A 40 10.60 27.35 10.32
CA GLU A 40 10.36 26.81 11.67
C GLU A 40 9.68 25.44 11.62
N ALA A 41 8.84 25.18 10.62
CA ALA A 41 8.14 23.91 10.48
C ALA A 41 9.02 22.78 9.91
N LEU A 42 10.03 23.11 9.07
CA LEU A 42 10.84 22.12 8.34
C LEU A 42 11.38 20.96 9.20
N PRO A 43 11.93 21.19 10.41
CA PRO A 43 12.47 20.09 11.22
C PRO A 43 11.42 19.06 11.65
N GLY A 44 10.17 19.48 11.85
CA GLY A 44 9.07 18.60 12.31
C GLY A 44 8.26 17.96 11.18
N LEU A 45 8.36 18.47 9.95
CA LEU A 45 7.58 17.97 8.82
C LEU A 45 7.78 16.48 8.50
N PRO A 46 9.00 15.91 8.55
CA PRO A 46 9.19 14.49 8.25
C PRO A 46 8.32 13.58 9.12
N GLU A 47 8.22 13.87 10.42
CA GLU A 47 7.45 13.06 11.35
C GLU A 47 5.94 13.20 11.10
N VAL A 48 5.46 14.44 10.87
CA VAL A 48 4.07 14.72 10.52
C VAL A 48 3.68 13.99 9.23
N MET A 49 4.51 14.10 8.19
CA MET A 49 4.31 13.44 6.90
C MET A 49 4.27 11.92 7.06
N GLN A 50 5.21 11.34 7.81
CA GLN A 50 5.23 9.89 8.05
C GLN A 50 3.94 9.40 8.73
N ARG A 51 3.45 10.10 9.76
CA ARG A 51 2.18 9.74 10.41
C ARG A 51 0.98 9.87 9.46
N ALA A 52 0.91 10.96 8.71
CA ALA A 52 -0.17 11.19 7.76
C ALA A 52 -0.18 10.15 6.63
N LEU A 53 0.99 9.84 6.05
CA LEU A 53 1.14 8.85 4.99
C LEU A 53 0.79 7.44 5.46
N ARG A 54 1.22 7.04 6.67
CA ARG A 54 0.83 5.74 7.25
C ARG A 54 -0.69 5.64 7.38
N ARG A 55 -1.33 6.65 7.98
CA ARG A 55 -2.79 6.66 8.14
C ARG A 55 -3.54 6.65 6.81
N ALA A 56 -3.06 7.40 5.82
CA ALA A 56 -3.64 7.39 4.48
C ALA A 56 -3.54 6.00 3.84
N ALA A 57 -2.35 5.37 3.89
CA ALA A 57 -2.14 4.02 3.38
C ALA A 57 -3.03 2.99 4.10
N ASP A 58 -3.16 3.07 5.42
CA ASP A 58 -4.03 2.17 6.19
C ASP A 58 -5.50 2.26 5.75
N VAL A 59 -5.98 3.47 5.44
CA VAL A 59 -7.34 3.71 4.93
C VAL A 59 -7.49 3.21 3.49
N ASP A 60 -6.52 3.49 2.63
CA ASP A 60 -6.54 3.03 1.24
C ASP A 60 -6.55 1.50 1.17
N HIS A 61 -5.69 0.83 1.95
CA HIS A 61 -5.68 -0.63 2.08
C HIS A 61 -7.01 -1.16 2.61
N ALA A 62 -7.55 -0.56 3.68
CA ALA A 62 -8.85 -0.93 4.22
C ALA A 62 -10.00 -0.84 3.21
N CYS A 63 -9.99 0.18 2.33
CA CYS A 63 -10.97 0.33 1.26
C CYS A 63 -10.82 -0.77 0.21
N VAL A 64 -9.59 -1.07 -0.21
CA VAL A 64 -9.31 -2.15 -1.16
C VAL A 64 -9.73 -3.50 -0.58
N ASP A 65 -9.27 -3.85 0.62
CA ASP A 65 -9.59 -5.13 1.28
C ASP A 65 -11.10 -5.34 1.43
N LEU A 66 -11.87 -4.26 1.71
CA LEU A 66 -13.33 -4.32 1.76
C LEU A 66 -13.94 -4.65 0.39
N VAL A 67 -13.48 -3.98 -0.67
CA VAL A 67 -13.99 -4.22 -2.02
C VAL A 67 -13.63 -5.62 -2.50
N GLU A 68 -12.41 -6.10 -2.23
CA GLU A 68 -11.97 -7.46 -2.55
C GLU A 68 -12.85 -8.51 -1.85
N ALA A 69 -13.13 -8.34 -0.55
CA ALA A 69 -14.03 -9.23 0.18
C ALA A 69 -15.48 -9.17 -0.35
N LEU A 70 -15.97 -7.99 -0.71
CA LEU A 70 -17.31 -7.82 -1.30
C LEU A 70 -17.42 -8.43 -2.70
N LEU A 71 -16.35 -8.44 -3.48
CA LEU A 71 -16.32 -9.07 -4.80
C LEU A 71 -16.37 -10.60 -4.70
N LEU A 72 -15.73 -11.17 -3.67
CA LEU A 72 -15.54 -12.61 -3.54
C LEU A 72 -16.54 -13.33 -2.61
N ARG A 73 -17.35 -12.60 -1.83
CA ARG A 73 -18.27 -13.16 -0.82
C ARG A 73 -19.19 -14.29 -1.32
N GLU A 74 -19.66 -14.23 -2.57
CA GLU A 74 -20.58 -15.24 -3.14
C GLU A 74 -19.82 -16.41 -3.81
N HIS A 75 -18.49 -16.40 -3.77
CA HIS A 75 -17.61 -17.38 -4.43
C HIS A 75 -16.86 -18.28 -3.45
N VAL A 76 -17.20 -18.24 -2.16
CA VAL A 76 -16.54 -19.07 -1.15
C VAL A 76 -16.71 -20.55 -1.52
N GLY A 77 -15.58 -21.27 -1.59
CA GLY A 77 -15.49 -22.65 -2.05
C GLY A 77 -14.99 -22.79 -3.49
N ASP A 78 -15.06 -21.74 -4.33
CA ASP A 78 -14.57 -21.77 -5.70
C ASP A 78 -13.04 -21.83 -5.76
N VAL A 79 -12.51 -22.33 -6.89
CA VAL A 79 -11.07 -22.43 -7.16
C VAL A 79 -10.68 -21.41 -8.23
N PHE A 80 -9.60 -20.67 -7.96
CA PHE A 80 -9.08 -19.61 -8.81
C PHE A 80 -7.66 -19.90 -9.24
N ASP A 81 -7.29 -19.45 -10.44
CA ASP A 81 -5.90 -19.31 -10.85
C ASP A 81 -5.30 -18.07 -10.20
N ALA A 82 -4.11 -18.22 -9.62
CA ALA A 82 -3.43 -17.16 -8.89
C ALA A 82 -1.91 -17.24 -9.05
N VAL A 83 -1.20 -16.15 -8.77
CA VAL A 83 0.27 -16.10 -8.69
C VAL A 83 0.68 -15.90 -7.24
N VAL A 84 1.67 -16.65 -6.76
CA VAL A 84 2.27 -16.42 -5.44
C VAL A 84 3.16 -15.18 -5.52
N VAL A 85 2.81 -14.13 -4.77
CA VAL A 85 3.53 -12.84 -4.79
C VAL A 85 4.38 -12.62 -3.54
N ASP A 86 4.13 -13.38 -2.48
CA ASP A 86 4.91 -13.35 -1.24
C ASP A 86 4.81 -14.70 -0.51
N VAL A 87 5.84 -15.04 0.27
CA VAL A 87 5.89 -16.26 1.09
C VAL A 87 6.35 -15.88 2.50
N ASN A 88 5.63 -16.36 3.50
CA ASN A 88 5.98 -16.12 4.90
C ASN A 88 7.36 -16.73 5.22
N GLY A 89 8.10 -16.12 6.15
CA GLY A 89 9.43 -16.60 6.53
C GLY A 89 9.45 -18.02 7.13
N ASP A 90 8.34 -18.47 7.73
CA ASP A 90 8.16 -19.82 8.27
C ASP A 90 7.65 -20.84 7.22
N ARG A 91 7.41 -20.39 5.97
CA ARG A 91 6.93 -21.19 4.84
C ARG A 91 5.59 -21.91 5.05
N THR A 92 4.77 -21.46 6.00
CA THR A 92 3.44 -22.04 6.26
C THR A 92 2.32 -21.44 5.39
N GLY A 93 2.65 -20.41 4.61
CA GLY A 93 1.73 -19.73 3.71
C GLY A 93 2.38 -18.49 3.10
N GLY A 94 1.55 -17.58 2.62
CA GLY A 94 2.01 -16.36 1.97
C GLY A 94 0.87 -15.51 1.44
N ARG A 95 1.12 -14.82 0.32
CA ARG A 95 0.15 -13.98 -0.38
C ARG A 95 0.07 -14.38 -1.84
N VAL A 96 -1.15 -14.44 -2.34
CA VAL A 96 -1.43 -14.70 -3.76
C VAL A 96 -2.19 -13.53 -4.37
N GLN A 97 -2.01 -13.35 -5.68
CA GLN A 97 -2.82 -12.46 -6.51
C GLN A 97 -3.60 -13.32 -7.50
N LEU A 98 -4.93 -13.23 -7.46
CA LEU A 98 -5.78 -13.90 -8.43
C LEU A 98 -5.55 -13.33 -9.85
N VAL A 99 -5.64 -14.18 -10.86
CA VAL A 99 -5.56 -13.76 -12.27
C VAL A 99 -6.79 -12.92 -12.65
N ALA A 100 -7.98 -13.37 -12.23
CA ALA A 100 -9.23 -12.64 -12.37
C ALA A 100 -10.21 -13.09 -11.27
N PRO A 101 -10.85 -12.16 -10.52
CA PRO A 101 -10.61 -10.71 -10.51
C PRO A 101 -9.22 -10.34 -9.93
N PRO A 102 -8.71 -9.11 -10.11
CA PRO A 102 -7.38 -8.71 -9.62
C PRO A 102 -7.39 -8.48 -8.09
N VAL A 103 -7.56 -9.56 -7.34
CA VAL A 103 -7.67 -9.57 -5.87
C VAL A 103 -6.42 -10.16 -5.26
N PHE A 104 -5.93 -9.55 -4.18
CA PHE A 104 -4.92 -10.14 -3.33
C PHE A 104 -5.54 -10.84 -2.12
N GLY A 105 -4.91 -11.91 -1.65
CA GLY A 105 -5.32 -12.53 -0.40
C GLY A 105 -4.25 -13.38 0.24
N ARG A 106 -4.44 -13.68 1.52
CA ARG A 106 -3.58 -14.62 2.23
C ARG A 106 -3.85 -16.02 1.72
N CYS A 107 -2.80 -16.78 1.46
CA CYS A 107 -2.90 -18.19 1.08
C CYS A 107 -2.22 -19.04 2.13
N GLU A 108 -2.94 -19.99 2.68
CA GLU A 108 -2.40 -21.06 3.51
C GLU A 108 -1.89 -22.20 2.61
N GLY A 109 -0.80 -22.83 3.01
CA GLY A 109 -0.19 -23.92 2.27
C GLY A 109 1.32 -23.92 2.44
N ALA A 110 1.88 -25.10 2.70
CA ALA A 110 3.32 -25.28 2.77
C ALA A 110 3.97 -25.09 1.38
N ASP A 111 5.19 -24.57 1.38
CA ASP A 111 6.06 -24.50 0.21
C ASP A 111 5.39 -23.87 -1.03
N LEU A 112 4.76 -22.71 -0.81
CA LEU A 112 4.24 -21.90 -1.92
C LEU A 112 5.39 -21.51 -2.88
N PRO A 113 5.27 -21.79 -4.18
CA PRO A 113 6.31 -21.47 -5.15
C PRO A 113 6.24 -19.98 -5.54
N LEU A 114 7.09 -19.16 -4.93
CA LEU A 114 7.12 -17.71 -5.18
C LEU A 114 7.31 -17.40 -6.67
N GLY A 115 6.44 -16.55 -7.21
CA GLY A 115 6.46 -16.13 -8.62
C GLY A 115 5.77 -17.10 -9.59
N GLU A 116 5.33 -18.28 -9.13
CA GLU A 116 4.65 -19.26 -9.96
C GLU A 116 3.12 -19.16 -9.87
N GLN A 117 2.46 -19.67 -10.92
CA GLN A 117 1.01 -19.83 -10.94
C GLN A 117 0.59 -21.08 -10.17
N VAL A 118 -0.47 -20.92 -9.38
CA VAL A 118 -1.07 -21.97 -8.55
C VAL A 118 -2.59 -21.92 -8.64
N LYS A 119 -3.24 -23.02 -8.32
CA LYS A 119 -4.67 -23.05 -8.05
C LYS A 119 -4.92 -22.91 -6.56
N VAL A 120 -5.85 -22.02 -6.21
CA VAL A 120 -6.20 -21.73 -4.82
C VAL A 120 -7.70 -21.79 -4.62
N ARG A 121 -8.15 -22.38 -3.52
CA ARG A 121 -9.55 -22.37 -3.13
C ARG A 121 -9.82 -21.16 -2.25
N LEU A 122 -10.92 -20.44 -2.50
CA LEU A 122 -11.38 -19.38 -1.62
C LEU A 122 -12.04 -20.00 -0.38
N GLU A 123 -11.41 -19.84 0.79
CA GLU A 123 -11.91 -20.37 2.06
C GLU A 123 -12.76 -19.36 2.83
N GLU A 124 -12.46 -18.07 2.66
CA GLU A 124 -13.15 -17.00 3.36
C GLU A 124 -13.16 -15.71 2.53
N ALA A 125 -14.31 -15.05 2.47
CA ALA A 125 -14.45 -13.66 2.03
C ALA A 125 -15.44 -12.94 2.97
N ASP A 126 -14.91 -12.17 3.92
CA ASP A 126 -15.69 -11.49 4.97
C ASP A 126 -15.56 -9.96 4.85
N PRO A 127 -16.59 -9.26 4.37
CA PRO A 127 -16.60 -7.80 4.27
C PRO A 127 -16.53 -7.07 5.62
N ALA A 128 -17.11 -7.63 6.69
CA ALA A 128 -17.10 -7.00 8.02
C ALA A 128 -15.70 -7.01 8.63
N ARG A 129 -14.95 -8.09 8.39
CA ARG A 129 -13.54 -8.20 8.80
C ARG A 129 -12.56 -7.67 7.75
N ARG A 130 -13.03 -7.40 6.52
CA ARG A 130 -12.23 -7.03 5.33
C ARG A 130 -11.13 -8.06 5.08
N ARG A 131 -11.53 -9.33 5.02
CA ARG A 131 -10.60 -10.45 4.96
C ARG A 131 -10.95 -11.41 3.84
N VAL A 132 -9.93 -11.79 3.07
CA VAL A 132 -9.98 -12.87 2.09
C VAL A 132 -8.90 -13.89 2.45
N ARG A 133 -9.26 -15.18 2.47
CA ARG A 133 -8.32 -16.29 2.70
C ARG A 133 -8.48 -17.35 1.65
N PHE A 134 -7.34 -17.88 1.24
CA PHE A 134 -7.22 -18.96 0.30
C PHE A 134 -6.45 -20.13 0.90
N SER A 135 -6.66 -21.32 0.36
CA SER A 135 -5.80 -22.47 0.58
C SER A 135 -5.25 -22.96 -0.75
N ARG A 136 -4.00 -23.44 -0.78
CA ARG A 136 -3.46 -24.08 -1.97
C ARG A 136 -4.15 -25.42 -2.18
N THR A 137 -4.73 -25.63 -3.36
CA THR A 137 -5.20 -26.95 -3.77
C THR A 137 -4.02 -27.77 -4.30
N ALA A 138 -3.98 -29.07 -3.98
CA ALA A 138 -2.99 -30.01 -4.49
C ALA A 138 -2.98 -30.05 -6.03
#